data_AF-A0A8S0X3D7-F1
#
_entry.id   AF-A0A8S0X3D7-F1
#
_cell.length_a   1.000
_cell.length_b   1.000
_cell.length_c   1.000
_cell.angle_alpha   90.00
_cell.angle_beta   90.00
_cell.angle_gamma   90.00
#
_symmetry.space_group_name_H-M   'P 1'
#
loop_
_entity.id
_entity.type
_entity.pdbx_description
1 polymer ?
#
loop_
_entity_poly.entity_id
_entity_poly.type
_entity_poly.pdbx_seq_one_letter_code
_entity_poly.pdbx_strand_id
1 'polypeptide(L)'
;MSFDADGLFFKTRRRHLYTACLSLVLVSLVSVLASSFWTARTSSYPVQVEDEIQAPAAQEPIQQLDKWHSLNYLKGAPTDSLRDNLRPDVKYISSWISAGWTNDVMTYINLIYLGFLTKRAPIIAMFTPSHIGGHVPPVDFGEVFDVPRLREALQMPVIEWHEVKNRNSGVLDEIGCWDTWQAVQDREHYPRRSVVPDLLKLDISYTKAPSWIKVIPNYEHDQHSSFSALATLAFPETRNENAVEPMESPQHRVKLPTDQQLLCYDYLYYVCSHQPFEFDYDYSPAWLFVGQHMHWTPRLESLADQYVRSAFGLQEKAETPPYIGIHIRHGDFANWCGTVPVEECFAPISVIARRVEEVKLEILERRGIEVNHVIMTSDERNATWWEEVTAQGWFGIDHSKTVELYGAWSVYSIVGASSSANPEAGTPSLSMLSFNLEESASLVLIARRCRYLLVVECSRGEMVW
;
A
#
# COMPACT_ATOMS: atom_id res chain seq x y z
N MET A 1 16.86 64.62 34.15
CA MET A 1 16.27 65.02 32.85
C MET A 1 15.30 63.93 32.44
N SER A 2 14.01 64.24 32.47
CA SER A 2 12.92 63.34 32.06
C SER A 2 12.76 63.45 30.54
N PHE A 3 12.82 62.33 29.83
CA PHE A 3 12.40 62.25 28.43
C PHE A 3 11.00 61.65 28.39
N ASP A 4 10.03 62.56 28.36
CA ASP A 4 8.63 62.28 28.02
C ASP A 4 8.47 62.53 26.51
N ALA A 5 8.59 61.46 25.72
CA ALA A 5 8.22 61.46 24.31
C ALA A 5 7.86 60.02 23.91
N ASP A 6 6.62 59.84 23.45
CA ASP A 6 6.12 58.79 22.54
C ASP A 6 4.69 58.27 22.84
N GLY A 7 3.83 59.11 23.44
CA GLY A 7 2.40 58.81 23.57
C GLY A 7 1.59 58.93 22.27
N LEU A 8 2.11 59.58 21.22
CA LEU A 8 1.36 59.86 19.99
C LEU A 8 1.53 58.79 18.89
N PHE A 9 2.68 58.11 18.81
CA PHE A 9 2.91 57.09 17.78
C PHE A 9 2.15 55.77 18.03
N PHE A 10 1.90 55.42 19.29
CA PHE A 10 1.18 54.18 19.65
C PHE A 10 -0.32 54.20 19.31
N LYS A 11 -0.97 55.37 19.37
CA LYS A 11 -2.42 55.48 19.08
C LYS A 11 -2.74 55.30 17.60
N THR A 12 -1.88 55.77 16.70
CA THR A 12 -2.10 55.67 15.25
C THR A 12 -1.94 54.24 14.76
N ARG A 13 -0.93 53.51 15.27
CA ARG A 13 -0.67 52.10 14.90
C ARG A 13 -1.81 51.16 15.30
N ARG A 14 -2.45 51.41 16.45
CA ARG A 14 -3.60 50.61 16.93
C ARG A 14 -4.83 50.79 16.02
N ARG A 15 -5.08 52.00 15.53
CA ARG A 15 -6.20 52.27 14.60
C ARG A 15 -6.04 51.52 13.28
N HIS A 16 -4.83 51.50 12.72
CA HIS A 16 -4.54 50.75 11.49
C HIS A 16 -4.67 49.24 11.66
N LEU A 17 -4.29 48.71 12.83
CA LEU A 17 -4.47 47.30 13.13
C LEU A 17 -5.96 46.93 13.22
N TYR A 18 -6.77 47.74 13.89
CA TYR A 18 -8.22 47.50 13.98
C TYR A 18 -8.91 47.59 12.62
N THR A 19 -8.55 48.56 11.77
CA THR A 19 -9.11 48.62 10.41
C THR A 19 -8.69 47.43 9.57
N ALA A 20 -7.43 46.99 9.63
CA ALA A 20 -6.98 45.80 8.91
C ALA A 20 -7.71 44.52 9.35
N CYS A 21 -7.90 44.32 10.66
CA CYS A 21 -8.67 43.18 11.18
C CYS A 21 -10.15 43.23 10.74
N LEU A 22 -10.79 44.41 10.76
CA LEU A 22 -12.18 44.57 10.34
C LEU A 22 -12.36 44.31 8.84
N SER A 23 -11.41 44.74 8.02
CA SER A 23 -11.38 44.46 6.57
C SER A 23 -11.23 42.97 6.30
N LEU A 24 -10.37 42.25 7.03
CA LEU A 24 -10.21 40.81 6.88
C LEU A 24 -11.50 40.04 7.22
N VAL A 25 -12.19 40.41 8.30
CA VAL A 25 -13.47 39.80 8.68
C VAL A 25 -14.54 40.04 7.62
N LEU A 26 -14.63 41.26 7.08
CA LEU A 26 -15.56 41.60 6.00
C LEU A 26 -15.29 40.80 4.73
N VAL A 27 -14.02 40.68 4.29
CA VAL A 27 -13.66 39.88 3.11
C VAL A 27 -14.02 38.42 3.34
N SER A 28 -13.75 37.88 4.53
CA SER A 28 -14.05 36.49 4.86
C SER A 28 -15.57 36.21 4.83
N LEU A 29 -16.39 37.12 5.37
CA LEU A 29 -17.84 37.03 5.32
C LEU A 29 -18.39 37.10 3.89
N VAL A 30 -17.84 37.99 3.06
CA VAL A 30 -18.24 38.08 1.63
C VAL A 30 -17.86 36.82 0.87
N SER A 31 -16.67 36.25 1.12
CA SER A 31 -16.24 34.99 0.49
C SER A 31 -17.13 33.81 0.87
N VAL A 32 -17.51 33.70 2.16
CA VAL A 32 -18.43 32.64 2.61
C VAL A 32 -19.81 32.83 1.95
N LEU A 33 -20.37 34.04 1.97
CA LEU A 33 -21.68 34.29 1.34
C LEU A 33 -21.66 34.04 -0.18
N ALA A 34 -20.58 34.43 -0.88
CA ALA A 34 -20.43 34.16 -2.31
C ALA A 34 -20.34 32.66 -2.60
N SER A 35 -19.66 31.88 -1.76
CA SER A 35 -19.56 30.42 -1.90
C SER A 35 -20.93 29.75 -1.72
N SER A 36 -21.74 30.19 -0.76
CA SER A 36 -23.09 29.68 -0.51
C SER A 36 -24.02 29.92 -1.70
N PHE A 37 -23.91 31.08 -2.36
CA PHE A 37 -24.68 31.40 -3.56
C PHE A 37 -24.27 30.57 -4.78
N TRP A 38 -22.99 30.17 -4.87
CA TRP A 38 -22.51 29.30 -5.94
C TRP A 38 -22.95 27.86 -5.75
N THR A 39 -22.93 27.33 -4.53
CA THR A 39 -23.37 25.97 -4.23
C THR A 39 -24.90 25.80 -4.25
N ALA A 40 -25.65 26.89 -4.05
CA ALA A 40 -27.12 26.86 -4.12
C ALA A 40 -27.67 26.80 -5.56
N ARG A 41 -26.83 26.93 -6.59
CA ARG A 41 -27.24 26.61 -7.97
C ARG A 41 -27.28 25.08 -8.13
N THR A 42 -28.43 24.50 -7.79
CA THR A 42 -28.78 23.15 -8.19
C THR A 42 -28.67 23.04 -9.70
N SER A 43 -27.66 22.31 -10.16
CA SER A 43 -27.49 21.95 -11.56
C SER A 43 -28.55 20.90 -11.90
N SER A 44 -29.71 21.36 -12.36
CA SER A 44 -30.74 20.50 -12.94
C SER A 44 -30.35 20.17 -14.38
N TYR A 45 -29.35 19.30 -14.55
CA TYR A 45 -29.24 18.54 -15.80
C TYR A 45 -30.27 17.40 -15.74
N PRO A 46 -31.28 17.40 -16.63
CA PRO A 46 -32.12 16.23 -16.77
C PRO A 46 -31.25 15.10 -17.33
N VAL A 47 -30.96 14.11 -16.48
CA VAL A 47 -30.45 12.82 -16.94
C VAL A 47 -31.58 12.21 -17.78
N GLN A 48 -31.39 12.17 -19.10
CA GLN A 48 -32.23 11.37 -19.97
C GLN A 48 -31.92 9.91 -19.65
N VAL A 49 -32.79 9.30 -18.85
CA VAL A 49 -32.87 7.85 -18.71
C VAL A 49 -33.50 7.36 -20.00
N GLU A 50 -32.69 6.85 -20.93
CA GLU A 50 -33.20 6.05 -22.03
C GLU A 50 -33.86 4.82 -21.43
N ASP A 51 -35.14 4.61 -21.76
CA ASP A 51 -35.90 3.40 -21.42
C ASP A 51 -35.23 2.20 -22.09
N GLU A 52 -34.27 1.61 -21.38
CA GLU A 52 -33.68 0.33 -21.74
C GLU A 52 -34.78 -0.73 -21.60
N ILE A 53 -35.22 -1.22 -22.76
CA ILE A 53 -36.17 -2.31 -22.91
C ILE A 53 -35.65 -3.47 -22.06
N GLN A 54 -36.27 -3.69 -20.89
CA GLN A 54 -36.00 -4.82 -20.02
C GLN A 54 -36.31 -6.11 -20.77
N ALA A 55 -35.28 -6.67 -21.41
CA ALA A 55 -35.26 -8.08 -21.74
C ALA A 55 -35.46 -8.86 -20.43
N PRO A 56 -36.30 -9.91 -20.42
CA PRO A 56 -36.50 -10.73 -19.23
C PRO A 56 -35.12 -11.22 -18.77
N ALA A 57 -34.75 -10.86 -17.54
CA ALA A 57 -33.50 -11.24 -16.90
C ALA A 57 -33.33 -12.75 -17.06
N ALA A 58 -32.45 -13.16 -17.98
CA ALA A 58 -31.96 -14.52 -18.01
C ALA A 58 -31.39 -14.75 -16.61
N GLN A 59 -31.99 -15.68 -15.86
CA GLN A 59 -31.44 -16.11 -14.58
C GLN A 59 -30.02 -16.59 -14.90
N GLU A 60 -29.02 -15.79 -14.57
CA GLU A 60 -27.65 -16.23 -14.67
C GLU A 60 -27.54 -17.54 -13.89
N PRO A 61 -27.00 -18.60 -14.50
CA PRO A 61 -26.86 -19.87 -13.81
C PRO A 61 -26.14 -19.61 -12.49
N ILE A 62 -26.73 -20.10 -11.38
CA ILE A 62 -26.17 -19.98 -10.04
C ILE A 62 -24.70 -20.41 -10.13
N GLN A 63 -23.78 -19.43 -10.16
CA GLN A 63 -22.36 -19.73 -10.18
C GLN A 63 -22.08 -20.49 -8.89
N GLN A 64 -21.65 -21.74 -9.05
CA GLN A 64 -21.22 -22.55 -7.93
C GLN A 64 -20.07 -21.80 -7.26
N LEU A 65 -20.32 -21.31 -6.05
CA LEU A 65 -19.32 -20.55 -5.30
C LEU A 65 -18.04 -21.39 -5.19
N ASP A 66 -16.91 -20.75 -5.48
CA ASP A 66 -15.61 -21.38 -5.27
C ASP A 66 -15.48 -21.88 -3.83
N LYS A 67 -14.76 -22.99 -3.64
CA LYS A 67 -14.58 -23.62 -2.33
C LYS A 67 -14.00 -22.64 -1.31
N TRP A 68 -13.09 -21.76 -1.75
CA TRP A 68 -12.38 -20.80 -0.92
C TRP A 68 -13.06 -19.43 -0.86
N HIS A 69 -14.26 -19.31 -1.42
CA HIS A 69 -15.06 -18.09 -1.36
C HIS A 69 -15.37 -17.68 0.09
N SER A 70 -15.31 -16.38 0.38
CA SER A 70 -15.51 -15.80 1.73
C SER A 70 -16.81 -16.24 2.41
N LEU A 71 -17.92 -16.32 1.66
CA LEU A 71 -19.22 -16.80 2.15
C LEU A 71 -19.19 -18.22 2.73
N ASN A 72 -18.22 -19.07 2.35
CA ASN A 72 -18.06 -20.38 2.98
C ASN A 72 -17.39 -20.29 4.36
N TYR A 73 -16.79 -19.15 4.69
CA TYR A 73 -16.05 -18.90 5.92
C TYR A 73 -16.69 -17.83 6.80
N LEU A 74 -17.75 -17.16 6.34
CA LEU A 74 -18.56 -16.20 7.10
C LEU A 74 -19.98 -16.74 7.28
N LYS A 75 -20.77 -16.13 8.17
CA LYS A 75 -22.18 -16.51 8.36
C LYS A 75 -23.09 -15.97 7.26
N GLY A 76 -22.70 -14.87 6.62
CA GLY A 76 -23.43 -14.28 5.51
C GLY A 76 -22.87 -12.91 5.09
N ALA A 77 -23.78 -12.02 4.72
CA ALA A 77 -23.45 -10.64 4.38
C ALA A 77 -22.86 -9.87 5.58
N PRO A 78 -22.13 -8.77 5.34
CA PRO A 78 -21.50 -7.98 6.40
C PRO A 78 -22.51 -7.49 7.43
N THR A 79 -22.15 -7.56 8.71
CA THR A 79 -23.00 -7.13 9.84
C THR A 79 -22.44 -5.89 10.51
N ASP A 80 -23.19 -5.28 11.44
CA ASP A 80 -22.71 -4.08 12.14
C ASP A 80 -21.60 -4.38 13.15
N SER A 81 -21.59 -5.57 13.77
CA SER A 81 -20.50 -6.08 14.61
C SER A 81 -19.76 -7.21 13.91
N LEU A 82 -18.44 -7.30 14.04
CA LEU A 82 -17.66 -8.40 13.45
C LEU A 82 -18.09 -9.76 14.01
N ARG A 83 -18.47 -9.86 15.29
CA ARG A 83 -18.78 -11.14 15.96
C ARG A 83 -20.01 -11.81 15.39
N ASP A 84 -20.94 -11.00 14.89
CA ASP A 84 -22.19 -11.48 14.33
C ASP A 84 -21.95 -12.23 13.03
N ASN A 85 -20.93 -11.87 12.23
CA ASN A 85 -20.64 -12.51 10.95
C ASN A 85 -19.54 -13.59 10.99
N LEU A 86 -18.65 -13.57 11.99
CA LEU A 86 -17.64 -14.63 12.11
C LEU A 86 -18.27 -15.98 12.48
N ARG A 87 -17.87 -17.04 11.78
CA ARG A 87 -18.27 -18.42 12.08
C ARG A 87 -17.55 -18.93 13.34
N PRO A 88 -18.25 -19.65 14.23
CA PRO A 88 -17.66 -20.15 15.47
C PRO A 88 -16.67 -21.30 15.24
N ASP A 89 -16.78 -22.03 14.14
CA ASP A 89 -15.94 -23.17 13.77
C ASP A 89 -14.71 -22.79 12.93
N VAL A 90 -14.54 -21.50 12.62
CA VAL A 90 -13.43 -20.96 11.84
C VAL A 90 -12.58 -20.06 12.73
N LYS A 91 -11.26 -20.14 12.55
CA LYS A 91 -10.29 -19.24 13.17
C LYS A 91 -9.78 -18.27 12.12
N TYR A 92 -9.59 -17.02 12.52
CA TYR A 92 -9.19 -15.92 11.64
C TYR A 92 -7.91 -15.26 12.13
N ILE A 93 -7.26 -14.53 11.23
CA ILE A 93 -6.09 -13.70 11.52
C ILE A 93 -6.21 -12.34 10.81
N SER A 94 -5.81 -11.25 11.45
CA SER A 94 -5.76 -9.90 10.86
C SER A 94 -4.51 -9.15 11.32
N SER A 95 -4.16 -8.08 10.60
CA SER A 95 -3.11 -7.13 10.99
C SER A 95 -3.39 -5.77 10.37
N TRP A 96 -2.69 -4.74 10.86
CA TRP A 96 -2.88 -3.37 10.40
C TRP A 96 -1.67 -2.87 9.62
N ILE A 97 -1.95 -2.07 8.60
CA ILE A 97 -0.93 -1.39 7.79
C ILE A 97 -0.58 -0.02 8.41
N SER A 98 0.67 0.41 8.29
CA SER A 98 1.19 1.61 8.98
C SER A 98 2.47 2.16 8.33
N ALA A 99 2.55 2.08 7.00
CA ALA A 99 3.72 2.54 6.28
C ALA A 99 3.37 3.06 4.88
N GLY A 100 4.26 2.85 3.92
CA GLY A 100 4.01 3.13 2.52
C GLY A 100 3.47 1.95 1.75
N TRP A 101 3.01 2.22 0.53
CA TRP A 101 2.31 1.27 -0.32
C TRP A 101 2.97 -0.11 -0.37
N THR A 102 4.26 -0.17 -0.71
CA THR A 102 5.00 -1.44 -0.80
C THR A 102 5.05 -2.16 0.53
N ASN A 103 5.33 -1.44 1.62
CA ASN A 103 5.39 -2.00 2.97
C ASN A 103 4.03 -2.53 3.42
N ASP A 104 2.95 -1.85 3.03
CA ASP A 104 1.58 -2.25 3.33
C ASP A 104 1.19 -3.51 2.52
N VAL A 105 1.61 -3.61 1.25
CA VAL A 105 1.48 -4.84 0.44
C VAL A 105 2.26 -6.00 1.08
N MET A 106 3.51 -5.77 1.48
CA MET A 106 4.32 -6.79 2.18
C MET A 106 3.71 -7.21 3.51
N THR A 107 3.11 -6.28 4.25
CA THR A 107 2.36 -6.57 5.49
C THR A 107 1.23 -7.56 5.21
N TYR A 108 0.48 -7.38 4.12
CA TYR A 108 -0.58 -8.33 3.76
C TYR A 108 -0.06 -9.66 3.23
N ILE A 109 1.06 -9.69 2.48
CA ILE A 109 1.74 -10.93 2.11
C ILE A 109 2.11 -11.73 3.37
N ASN A 110 2.74 -11.06 4.35
CA ASN A 110 3.14 -11.66 5.62
C ASN A 110 1.93 -12.14 6.44
N LEU A 111 0.84 -11.37 6.45
CA LEU A 111 -0.42 -11.74 7.10
C LEU A 111 -1.02 -13.03 6.51
N ILE A 112 -1.12 -13.12 5.18
CA ILE A 112 -1.65 -14.31 4.51
C ILE A 112 -0.75 -15.52 4.79
N TYR A 113 0.57 -15.35 4.74
CA TYR A 113 1.52 -16.42 5.04
C TYR A 113 1.41 -16.90 6.49
N LEU A 114 1.23 -16.00 7.46
CA LEU A 114 0.90 -16.37 8.85
C LEU A 114 -0.45 -17.09 8.95
N GLY A 115 -1.44 -16.71 8.16
CA GLY A 115 -2.72 -17.42 8.05
C GLY A 115 -2.52 -18.88 7.62
N PHE A 116 -1.66 -19.11 6.63
CA PHE A 116 -1.26 -20.45 6.20
C PHE A 116 -0.59 -21.23 7.35
N LEU A 117 0.43 -20.67 8.00
CA LEU A 117 1.17 -21.33 9.08
C LEU A 117 0.29 -21.68 10.30
N THR A 118 -0.69 -20.82 10.59
CA THR A 118 -1.55 -20.95 11.78
C THR A 118 -2.90 -21.64 11.49
N LYS A 119 -3.14 -22.02 10.23
CA LYS A 119 -4.43 -22.58 9.74
C LYS A 119 -5.61 -21.67 10.06
N ARG A 120 -5.44 -20.36 9.81
CA ARG A 120 -6.44 -19.32 10.03
C ARG A 120 -6.79 -18.64 8.71
N ALA A 121 -8.05 -18.25 8.54
CA ALA A 121 -8.48 -17.45 7.40
C ALA A 121 -8.00 -15.99 7.59
N PRO A 122 -7.09 -15.46 6.74
CA PRO A 122 -6.71 -14.06 6.79
C PRO A 122 -7.88 -13.15 6.42
N ILE A 123 -8.08 -12.11 7.23
CA ILE A 123 -8.99 -10.99 6.98
C ILE A 123 -8.14 -9.76 6.68
N ILE A 124 -8.16 -9.32 5.42
CA ILE A 124 -7.35 -8.23 4.89
C ILE A 124 -8.15 -6.94 4.96
N ALA A 125 -7.49 -5.86 5.39
CA ALA A 125 -8.11 -4.54 5.43
C ALA A 125 -7.90 -3.78 4.12
N MET A 126 -8.61 -2.67 3.96
CA MET A 126 -8.38 -1.72 2.89
C MET A 126 -6.96 -1.13 2.95
N PHE A 127 -6.44 -0.69 1.82
CA PHE A 127 -5.28 0.20 1.78
C PHE A 127 -5.67 1.63 2.16
N THR A 128 -4.80 2.30 2.91
CA THR A 128 -5.02 3.67 3.37
C THR A 128 -4.11 4.65 2.63
N PRO A 129 -4.56 5.88 2.35
CA PRO A 129 -3.90 6.82 1.44
C PRO A 129 -2.69 7.54 2.07
N SER A 130 -1.72 6.79 2.61
CA SER A 130 -0.59 7.37 3.37
C SER A 130 0.29 8.31 2.52
N HIS A 131 0.44 8.05 1.22
CA HIS A 131 1.30 8.83 0.29
C HIS A 131 0.53 9.59 -0.79
N ILE A 132 -0.79 9.40 -0.87
CA ILE A 132 -1.63 10.00 -1.93
C ILE A 132 -2.53 11.11 -1.42
N GLY A 133 -2.47 11.36 -0.10
CA GLY A 133 -3.18 12.42 0.61
C GLY A 133 -4.36 11.89 1.41
N GLY A 134 -4.45 12.30 2.69
CA GLY A 134 -5.46 11.80 3.63
C GLY A 134 -6.92 12.15 3.31
N HIS A 135 -7.18 12.92 2.24
CA HIS A 135 -8.52 13.21 1.73
C HIS A 135 -9.03 12.14 0.75
N VAL A 136 -8.14 11.29 0.22
CA VAL A 136 -8.50 10.21 -0.68
C VAL A 136 -9.12 9.08 0.14
N PRO A 137 -10.28 8.52 -0.23
CA PRO A 137 -10.85 7.39 0.51
C PRO A 137 -9.94 6.16 0.44
N PRO A 138 -9.97 5.26 1.44
CA PRO A 138 -9.30 3.96 1.35
C PRO A 138 -9.77 3.15 0.13
N VAL A 139 -8.90 2.27 -0.38
CA VAL A 139 -9.22 1.34 -1.48
C VAL A 139 -9.17 -0.11 -1.01
N ASP A 140 -10.07 -0.93 -1.53
CA ASP A 140 -10.21 -2.31 -1.09
C ASP A 140 -9.10 -3.17 -1.67
N PHE A 141 -8.77 -4.26 -0.98
CA PHE A 141 -7.71 -5.15 -1.43
C PHE A 141 -8.11 -5.79 -2.77
N GLY A 142 -9.37 -6.20 -2.91
CA GLY A 142 -9.94 -6.77 -4.14
C GLY A 142 -10.10 -5.80 -5.31
N GLU A 143 -10.03 -4.48 -5.08
CA GLU A 143 -9.98 -3.49 -6.17
C GLU A 143 -8.58 -3.40 -6.80
N VAL A 144 -7.56 -3.83 -6.05
CA VAL A 144 -6.15 -3.77 -6.44
C VAL A 144 -5.66 -5.12 -6.95
N PHE A 145 -5.96 -6.19 -6.21
CA PHE A 145 -5.50 -7.55 -6.51
C PHE A 145 -6.68 -8.47 -6.83
N ASP A 146 -6.46 -9.42 -7.74
CA ASP A 146 -7.45 -10.44 -8.10
C ASP A 146 -7.58 -11.48 -6.96
N VAL A 147 -8.49 -11.19 -6.03
CA VAL A 147 -8.76 -12.03 -4.85
C VAL A 147 -9.27 -13.42 -5.22
N PRO A 148 -10.24 -13.60 -6.15
CA PRO A 148 -10.63 -14.94 -6.61
C PRO A 148 -9.45 -15.78 -7.09
N ARG A 149 -8.60 -15.22 -7.97
CA ARG A 149 -7.41 -15.90 -8.46
C ARG A 149 -6.41 -16.22 -7.35
N LEU A 150 -6.21 -15.31 -6.40
CA LEU A 150 -5.35 -15.53 -5.25
C LEU A 150 -5.86 -16.68 -4.38
N ARG A 151 -7.15 -16.70 -4.04
CA ARG A 151 -7.79 -17.77 -3.24
C ARG A 151 -7.59 -19.14 -3.89
N GLU A 152 -7.80 -19.23 -5.20
CA GLU A 152 -7.61 -20.45 -5.97
C GLU A 152 -6.15 -20.91 -5.95
N ALA A 153 -5.21 -20.00 -6.24
CA ALA A 153 -3.78 -20.30 -6.28
C ALA A 153 -3.23 -20.76 -4.93
N LEU A 154 -3.69 -20.15 -3.84
CA LEU A 154 -3.26 -20.49 -2.48
C LEU A 154 -4.01 -21.68 -1.88
N GLN A 155 -5.15 -22.06 -2.47
CA GLN A 155 -6.08 -23.05 -1.92
C GLN A 155 -6.47 -22.74 -0.46
N MET A 156 -6.75 -21.47 -0.18
CA MET A 156 -7.16 -21.00 1.14
C MET A 156 -8.07 -19.78 1.02
N PRO A 157 -8.97 -19.53 2.00
CA PRO A 157 -9.76 -18.31 2.00
C PRO A 157 -8.86 -17.08 2.18
N VAL A 158 -9.20 -16.00 1.48
CA VAL A 158 -8.65 -14.66 1.70
C VAL A 158 -9.84 -13.73 1.80
N ILE A 159 -10.17 -13.30 3.02
CA ILE A 159 -11.38 -12.53 3.31
C ILE A 159 -11.00 -11.06 3.40
N GLU A 160 -11.90 -10.16 3.04
CA GLU A 160 -11.73 -8.72 3.24
C GLU A 160 -12.63 -8.21 4.36
N TRP A 161 -12.18 -7.19 5.09
CA TRP A 161 -12.93 -6.65 6.23
C TRP A 161 -14.32 -6.13 5.85
N HIS A 162 -14.51 -5.67 4.63
CA HIS A 162 -15.82 -5.23 4.15
C HIS A 162 -16.81 -6.36 3.94
N GLU A 163 -16.34 -7.61 3.82
CA GLU A 163 -17.16 -8.81 3.77
C GLU A 163 -17.59 -9.21 5.20
N VAL A 164 -16.83 -8.81 6.23
CA VAL A 164 -17.06 -9.16 7.63
C VAL A 164 -17.99 -8.16 8.32
N LYS A 165 -17.66 -6.87 8.22
CA LYS A 165 -18.31 -5.78 8.94
C LYS A 165 -18.71 -4.64 8.01
N ASN A 166 -19.91 -4.11 8.21
CA ASN A 166 -20.43 -2.96 7.48
C ASN A 166 -19.55 -1.72 7.72
N ARG A 167 -19.04 -1.11 6.64
CA ARG A 167 -18.18 0.09 6.69
C ARG A 167 -18.85 1.30 7.34
N ASN A 168 -20.16 1.37 7.23
CA ASN A 168 -20.96 2.47 7.77
C ASN A 168 -21.43 2.21 9.21
N SER A 169 -21.10 1.04 9.77
CA SER A 169 -21.46 0.72 11.15
C SER A 169 -20.77 1.69 12.10
N GLY A 170 -21.56 2.24 13.03
CA GLY A 170 -21.04 2.99 14.18
C GLY A 170 -20.67 2.10 15.36
N VAL A 171 -20.93 0.79 15.28
CA VAL A 171 -20.68 -0.15 16.38
C VAL A 171 -19.18 -0.33 16.55
N LEU A 172 -18.70 -0.02 17.76
CA LEU A 172 -17.32 -0.19 18.16
C LEU A 172 -17.13 -1.60 18.73
N ASP A 173 -16.35 -2.43 18.03
CA ASP A 173 -16.06 -3.79 18.49
C ASP A 173 -14.75 -3.82 19.28
N GLU A 174 -14.75 -4.52 20.40
CA GLU A 174 -13.55 -4.69 21.21
C GLU A 174 -12.81 -5.97 20.84
N ILE A 175 -11.48 -5.88 20.66
CA ILE A 175 -10.63 -7.04 20.35
C ILE A 175 -9.30 -6.95 21.11
N GLY A 176 -8.75 -8.10 21.48
CA GLY A 176 -7.40 -8.21 22.03
C GLY A 176 -6.39 -8.63 20.97
N CYS A 177 -5.29 -7.88 20.81
CA CYS A 177 -4.24 -8.15 19.82
C CYS A 177 -2.85 -8.28 20.46
N TRP A 178 -1.93 -8.91 19.73
CA TRP A 178 -0.50 -8.87 20.05
C TRP A 178 0.12 -7.55 19.56
N ASP A 179 0.89 -6.92 20.43
CA ASP A 179 1.79 -5.81 20.09
C ASP A 179 3.19 -6.37 19.81
N THR A 180 3.47 -6.54 18.53
CA THR A 180 4.74 -7.05 18.01
C THR A 180 5.76 -5.94 17.88
N TRP A 181 5.33 -4.72 17.54
CA TRP A 181 6.21 -3.58 17.34
C TRP A 181 6.95 -3.22 18.62
N GLN A 182 6.23 -3.08 19.75
CA GLN A 182 6.82 -2.82 21.06
C GLN A 182 7.75 -3.95 21.53
N ALA A 183 7.54 -5.17 21.04
CA ALA A 183 8.35 -6.32 21.42
C ALA A 183 9.71 -6.36 20.70
N VAL A 184 9.78 -5.83 19.47
CA VAL A 184 11.01 -5.80 18.67
C VAL A 184 11.71 -4.45 18.66
N GLN A 185 11.04 -3.38 19.10
CA GLN A 185 11.59 -2.02 19.16
C GLN A 185 12.18 -1.67 20.52
N ASP A 186 13.34 -1.01 20.49
CA ASP A 186 14.02 -0.54 21.71
C ASP A 186 13.59 0.87 22.11
N ARG A 187 13.13 1.69 21.14
CA ARG A 187 12.83 3.12 21.35
C ARG A 187 11.33 3.43 21.35
N GLU A 188 10.51 2.52 20.86
CA GLU A 188 9.06 2.69 20.76
C GLU A 188 8.35 1.70 21.68
N HIS A 189 7.90 2.21 22.83
CA HIS A 189 7.28 1.39 23.88
C HIS A 189 5.74 1.35 23.77
N TYR A 190 5.19 1.31 22.56
CA TYR A 190 3.76 1.28 22.31
C TYR A 190 3.46 0.58 20.98
N PRO A 191 2.21 0.11 20.73
CA PRO A 191 1.85 -0.57 19.50
C PRO A 191 1.99 0.37 18.31
N ARG A 192 2.36 -0.18 17.16
CA ARG A 192 2.44 0.61 15.93
C ARG A 192 1.06 1.17 15.59
N ARG A 193 0.98 2.50 15.45
CA ARG A 193 -0.29 3.18 15.17
C ARG A 193 -0.75 2.94 13.75
N SER A 194 -1.99 2.51 13.56
CA SER A 194 -2.65 2.43 12.26
C SER A 194 -3.98 3.17 12.30
N VAL A 195 -4.39 3.75 11.18
CA VAL A 195 -5.74 4.34 11.03
C VAL A 195 -6.80 3.29 10.72
N VAL A 196 -6.40 2.07 10.32
CA VAL A 196 -7.32 0.99 9.94
C VAL A 196 -8.28 0.61 11.07
N PRO A 197 -7.85 0.40 12.34
CA PRO A 197 -8.76 0.15 13.45
C PRO A 197 -9.85 1.21 13.61
N ASP A 198 -9.51 2.50 13.47
CA ASP A 198 -10.46 3.61 13.59
C ASP A 198 -11.50 3.61 12.46
N LEU A 199 -11.08 3.27 11.24
CA LEU A 199 -11.95 3.15 10.06
C LEU A 199 -12.91 1.96 10.20
N LEU A 200 -12.46 0.86 10.80
CA LEU A 200 -13.24 -0.35 11.02
C LEU A 200 -14.08 -0.33 12.32
N LYS A 201 -13.99 0.76 13.10
CA LYS A 201 -14.58 0.86 14.44
C LYS A 201 -14.18 -0.33 15.32
N LEU A 202 -12.87 -0.49 15.51
CA LEU A 202 -12.27 -1.48 16.40
C LEU A 202 -11.59 -0.77 17.58
N ASP A 203 -11.94 -1.14 18.80
CA ASP A 203 -11.29 -0.70 20.02
C ASP A 203 -10.34 -1.80 20.51
N ILE A 204 -9.05 -1.59 20.32
CA ILE A 204 -8.05 -2.66 20.47
C ILE A 204 -7.35 -2.54 21.83
N SER A 205 -7.37 -3.64 22.58
CA SER A 205 -6.52 -3.84 23.74
C SER A 205 -5.30 -4.65 23.31
N TYR A 206 -4.10 -4.13 23.56
CA TYR A 206 -2.85 -4.73 23.09
C TYR A 206 -2.10 -5.43 24.22
N THR A 207 -1.69 -6.68 23.99
CA THR A 207 -0.80 -7.43 24.87
C THR A 207 0.60 -7.41 24.26
N LYS A 208 1.61 -6.94 25.00
CA LYS A 208 3.00 -6.94 24.52
C LYS A 208 3.44 -8.37 24.19
N ALA A 209 3.89 -8.60 22.96
CA ALA A 209 4.47 -9.88 22.59
C ALA A 209 5.82 -10.10 23.32
N PRO A 210 6.22 -11.35 23.55
CA PRO A 210 7.51 -11.64 24.19
C PRO A 210 8.70 -11.17 23.36
N SER A 211 9.80 -10.75 23.99
CA SER A 211 10.99 -10.27 23.27
C SER A 211 11.69 -11.36 22.44
N TRP A 212 11.45 -12.63 22.71
CA TRP A 212 12.02 -13.75 21.94
C TRP A 212 11.46 -13.84 20.51
N ILE A 213 10.43 -13.06 20.15
CA ILE A 213 9.99 -12.98 18.75
C ILE A 213 10.98 -12.26 17.84
N LYS A 214 11.86 -11.43 18.42
CA LYS A 214 12.86 -10.64 17.68
C LYS A 214 13.91 -11.55 17.06
N VAL A 215 14.22 -11.35 15.78
CA VAL A 215 15.11 -12.24 15.02
C VAL A 215 16.55 -12.14 15.49
N ILE A 216 17.04 -10.92 15.74
CA ILE A 216 18.37 -10.68 16.32
C ILE A 216 18.19 -10.10 17.73
N PRO A 217 18.23 -10.96 18.78
CA PRO A 217 18.04 -10.52 20.15
C PRO A 217 19.05 -9.44 20.55
N ASN A 218 18.59 -8.39 21.24
CA ASN A 218 19.40 -7.28 21.76
C ASN A 218 20.14 -6.43 20.70
N TYR A 219 19.77 -6.52 19.42
CA TYR A 219 20.30 -5.63 18.40
C TYR A 219 19.32 -4.49 18.10
N GLU A 220 19.67 -3.26 18.49
CA GLU A 220 18.76 -2.11 18.45
C GLU A 220 18.34 -1.71 17.03
N HIS A 221 19.13 -2.08 16.03
CA HIS A 221 18.86 -1.79 14.62
C HIS A 221 18.03 -2.88 13.94
N ASP A 222 17.82 -4.04 14.58
CA ASP A 222 16.88 -5.03 14.07
C ASP A 222 15.46 -4.71 14.54
N GLN A 223 14.55 -4.59 13.58
CA GLN A 223 13.13 -4.37 13.82
C GLN A 223 12.29 -5.61 13.46
N HIS A 224 12.95 -6.73 13.12
CA HIS A 224 12.28 -7.90 12.58
C HIS A 224 11.81 -8.87 13.65
N SER A 225 10.65 -9.47 13.38
CA SER A 225 10.10 -10.61 14.11
C SER A 225 10.11 -11.87 13.25
N SER A 226 10.19 -13.03 13.90
CA SER A 226 10.19 -14.33 13.20
C SER A 226 8.77 -14.84 12.92
N PHE A 227 8.53 -15.34 11.70
CA PHE A 227 7.29 -16.03 11.34
C PHE A 227 6.97 -17.19 12.29
N SER A 228 7.97 -18.03 12.56
CA SER A 228 7.79 -19.19 13.45
C SER A 228 7.44 -18.75 14.88
N ALA A 229 8.08 -17.69 15.36
CA ALA A 229 7.85 -17.15 16.70
C ALA A 229 6.46 -16.51 16.84
N LEU A 230 6.02 -15.76 15.83
CA LEU A 230 4.67 -15.22 15.81
C LEU A 230 3.63 -16.35 15.71
N ALA A 231 3.87 -17.36 14.86
CA ALA A 231 2.97 -18.47 14.68
C ALA A 231 2.74 -19.27 15.97
N THR A 232 3.74 -19.46 16.83
CA THR A 232 3.54 -20.15 18.13
C THR A 232 2.58 -19.39 19.04
N LEU A 233 2.60 -18.05 19.04
CA LEU A 233 1.65 -17.20 19.79
C LEU A 233 0.18 -17.33 19.32
N ALA A 234 -0.06 -17.97 18.16
CA ALA A 234 -1.40 -18.27 17.67
C ALA A 234 -2.06 -19.46 18.37
N PHE A 235 -1.29 -20.28 19.10
CA PHE A 235 -1.73 -21.52 19.74
C PHE A 235 -1.94 -21.33 21.25
N PRO A 236 -2.93 -22.03 21.85
CA PRO A 236 -3.33 -21.77 23.24
C PRO A 236 -2.22 -21.92 24.29
N GLU A 237 -1.34 -22.92 24.14
CA GLU A 237 -0.27 -23.20 25.11
C GLU A 237 0.69 -22.02 25.23
N THR A 238 1.41 -21.69 24.16
CA THR A 238 2.38 -20.58 24.14
C THR A 238 1.70 -19.24 24.43
N ARG A 239 0.46 -19.01 23.95
CA ARG A 239 -0.28 -17.80 24.27
C ARG A 239 -0.53 -17.66 25.77
N ASN A 240 -0.98 -18.71 26.44
CA ASN A 240 -1.28 -18.69 27.87
C ASN A 240 -0.02 -18.53 28.71
N GLU A 241 1.08 -19.16 28.30
CA GLU A 241 2.39 -19.01 28.95
C GLU A 241 2.94 -17.58 28.89
N ASN A 242 2.59 -16.84 27.83
CA ASN A 242 3.03 -15.48 27.58
C ASN A 242 1.90 -14.45 27.82
N ALA A 243 0.82 -14.85 28.51
CA ALA A 243 -0.28 -13.96 28.85
C ALA A 243 0.18 -12.97 29.92
N VAL A 244 0.50 -11.76 29.49
CA VAL A 244 0.75 -10.61 30.38
C VAL A 244 -0.47 -9.69 30.39
N GLU A 245 -0.52 -8.80 31.38
CA GLU A 245 -1.61 -7.81 31.49
C GLU A 245 -1.67 -6.94 30.21
N PRO A 246 -2.81 -6.92 29.50
CA PRO A 246 -2.99 -6.08 28.32
C PRO A 246 -3.05 -4.59 28.67
N MET A 247 -2.72 -3.74 27.71
CA MET A 247 -2.99 -2.30 27.77
C MET A 247 -4.48 -2.03 27.62
N GLU A 248 -4.97 -1.00 28.32
CA GLU A 248 -6.36 -0.54 28.15
C GLU A 248 -6.60 -0.07 26.71
N SER A 249 -7.74 -0.48 26.16
CA SER A 249 -8.20 0.01 24.87
C SER A 249 -8.45 1.53 24.92
N PRO A 250 -8.21 2.28 23.83
CA PRO A 250 -8.32 3.74 23.84
C PRO A 250 -9.71 4.29 24.21
N GLN A 251 -10.79 3.65 23.75
CA GLN A 251 -12.14 4.20 23.83
C GLN A 251 -12.92 3.69 25.04
N HIS A 252 -13.12 2.37 25.14
CA HIS A 252 -13.89 1.75 26.23
C HIS A 252 -13.05 1.43 27.46
N ARG A 253 -11.72 1.59 27.40
CA ARG A 253 -10.79 1.31 28.52
C ARG A 253 -10.82 -0.14 29.00
N VAL A 254 -11.13 -1.07 28.10
CA VAL A 254 -11.14 -2.49 28.42
C VAL A 254 -9.75 -3.09 28.29
N LYS A 255 -9.44 -4.09 29.12
CA LYS A 255 -8.23 -4.91 29.00
C LYS A 255 -8.64 -6.30 28.56
N LEU A 256 -8.39 -6.61 27.29
CA LEU A 256 -8.77 -7.89 26.70
C LEU A 256 -7.53 -8.71 26.42
N PRO A 257 -7.50 -10.00 26.83
CA PRO A 257 -6.45 -10.90 26.39
C PRO A 257 -6.53 -11.08 24.87
N THR A 258 -5.44 -11.55 24.27
CA THR A 258 -5.40 -11.79 22.83
C THR A 258 -6.51 -12.75 22.37
N ASP A 259 -7.23 -12.35 21.32
CA ASP A 259 -8.46 -13.02 20.94
C ASP A 259 -8.20 -14.42 20.36
N GLN A 260 -9.07 -15.36 20.74
CA GLN A 260 -8.89 -16.76 20.36
C GLN A 260 -9.41 -17.08 18.96
N GLN A 261 -10.52 -16.45 18.58
CA GLN A 261 -11.18 -16.66 17.30
C GLN A 261 -10.49 -15.83 16.21
N LEU A 262 -10.29 -14.53 16.43
CA LEU A 262 -9.63 -13.58 15.53
C LEU A 262 -8.26 -13.18 16.10
N LEU A 263 -7.22 -13.92 15.73
CA LEU A 263 -5.85 -13.54 16.06
C LEU A 263 -5.52 -12.21 15.38
N CYS A 264 -4.86 -11.29 16.07
CA CYS A 264 -4.37 -10.07 15.45
C CYS A 264 -3.01 -9.66 15.98
N TYR A 265 -2.23 -9.06 15.08
CA TYR A 265 -0.95 -8.43 15.34
C TYR A 265 -1.05 -6.96 14.93
N ASP A 266 -0.33 -6.06 15.60
CA ASP A 266 -0.38 -4.65 15.31
C ASP A 266 0.30 -4.28 13.97
N TYR A 267 1.43 -4.90 13.65
CA TYR A 267 2.23 -4.57 12.47
C TYR A 267 3.09 -5.74 11.98
N LEU A 268 3.01 -6.07 10.69
CA LEU A 268 3.69 -7.24 10.11
C LEU A 268 4.64 -6.92 8.95
N TYR A 269 5.03 -5.66 8.74
CA TYR A 269 5.98 -5.32 7.67
C TYR A 269 7.35 -5.98 7.91
N TYR A 270 7.89 -5.86 9.12
CA TYR A 270 9.18 -6.45 9.51
C TYR A 270 9.00 -7.87 10.07
N VAL A 271 8.50 -8.78 9.24
CA VAL A 271 8.41 -10.20 9.57
C VAL A 271 9.22 -10.99 8.55
N CYS A 272 10.03 -11.91 9.02
CA CYS A 272 10.83 -12.79 8.18
C CYS A 272 10.97 -14.19 8.78
N SER A 273 11.45 -15.15 8.00
CA SER A 273 11.68 -16.51 8.47
C SER A 273 13.01 -16.64 9.18
N HIS A 274 14.09 -16.19 8.52
CA HIS A 274 15.46 -16.39 9.00
C HIS A 274 16.24 -15.09 9.20
N GLN A 275 16.12 -14.10 8.32
CA GLN A 275 16.96 -12.90 8.34
C GLN A 275 16.21 -11.61 7.98
N PRO A 276 16.66 -10.44 8.49
CA PRO A 276 16.15 -9.14 8.09
C PRO A 276 16.06 -8.97 6.56
N PHE A 277 15.05 -8.23 6.11
CA PHE A 277 14.85 -7.91 4.68
C PHE A 277 14.80 -9.14 3.75
N GLU A 278 14.24 -10.24 4.25
CA GLU A 278 14.19 -11.53 3.53
C GLU A 278 13.55 -11.45 2.13
N PHE A 279 12.66 -10.47 1.89
CA PHE A 279 12.02 -10.23 0.59
C PHE A 279 12.99 -9.97 -0.56
N ASP A 280 14.24 -9.58 -0.29
CA ASP A 280 15.25 -9.38 -1.32
C ASP A 280 15.76 -10.72 -1.90
N TYR A 281 15.50 -11.82 -1.19
CA TYR A 281 15.98 -13.16 -1.52
C TYR A 281 14.89 -14.03 -2.14
N ASP A 282 15.28 -14.89 -3.08
CA ASP A 282 14.36 -15.79 -3.78
C ASP A 282 13.74 -16.87 -2.89
N TYR A 283 14.35 -17.16 -1.74
CA TYR A 283 13.86 -18.11 -0.76
C TYR A 283 12.91 -17.50 0.29
N SER A 284 12.55 -16.21 0.18
CA SER A 284 11.52 -15.62 1.05
C SER A 284 10.23 -16.44 0.97
N PRO A 285 9.81 -17.11 2.05
CA PRO A 285 8.65 -17.98 1.99
C PRO A 285 7.36 -17.15 1.85
N ALA A 286 7.30 -15.94 2.42
CA ALA A 286 6.17 -15.05 2.24
C ALA A 286 6.02 -14.66 0.76
N TRP A 287 7.12 -14.34 0.07
CA TRP A 287 7.11 -14.09 -1.37
C TRP A 287 6.75 -15.34 -2.18
N LEU A 288 7.43 -16.46 -1.94
CA LEU A 288 7.29 -17.71 -2.67
C LEU A 288 5.90 -18.32 -2.52
N PHE A 289 5.30 -18.30 -1.33
CA PHE A 289 4.03 -18.98 -1.12
C PHE A 289 2.83 -18.04 -1.26
N VAL A 290 3.02 -16.72 -1.25
CA VAL A 290 1.93 -15.75 -1.32
C VAL A 290 2.19 -14.66 -2.35
N GLY A 291 3.24 -13.87 -2.17
CA GLY A 291 3.46 -12.65 -2.95
C GLY A 291 3.44 -12.86 -4.46
N GLN A 292 4.05 -13.95 -4.96
CA GLN A 292 4.05 -14.26 -6.40
C GLN A 292 2.67 -14.61 -6.99
N HIS A 293 1.65 -14.84 -6.15
CA HIS A 293 0.27 -15.13 -6.55
C HIS A 293 -0.65 -13.91 -6.43
N MET A 294 -0.15 -12.77 -5.93
CA MET A 294 -0.90 -11.52 -5.88
C MET A 294 -0.84 -10.80 -7.23
N HIS A 295 -1.76 -11.19 -8.11
CA HIS A 295 -1.91 -10.56 -9.42
C HIS A 295 -2.79 -9.31 -9.32
N TRP A 296 -2.50 -8.30 -10.13
CA TRP A 296 -3.38 -7.13 -10.26
C TRP A 296 -4.75 -7.57 -10.80
N THR A 297 -5.78 -6.78 -10.55
CA THR A 297 -7.07 -7.02 -11.20
C THR A 297 -6.95 -6.91 -12.72
N PRO A 298 -7.70 -7.70 -13.50
CA PRO A 298 -7.67 -7.61 -14.97
C PRO A 298 -7.93 -6.19 -15.51
N ARG A 299 -8.73 -5.41 -14.78
CA ARG A 299 -8.99 -4.00 -15.07
C ARG A 299 -7.71 -3.15 -14.97
N LEU A 300 -6.94 -3.30 -13.89
CA LEU A 300 -5.70 -2.55 -13.70
C LEU A 300 -4.61 -2.98 -14.68
N GLU A 301 -4.51 -4.27 -15.00
CA GLU A 301 -3.62 -4.77 -16.04
C GLU A 301 -3.96 -4.19 -17.41
N SER A 302 -5.24 -4.21 -17.80
CA SER A 302 -5.70 -3.62 -19.06
C SER A 302 -5.44 -2.11 -19.11
N LEU A 303 -5.58 -1.41 -17.98
CA LEU A 303 -5.34 0.02 -17.89
C LEU A 303 -3.84 0.31 -18.05
N ALA A 304 -2.98 -0.40 -17.33
CA ALA A 304 -1.53 -0.28 -17.47
C ALA A 304 -1.08 -0.50 -18.92
N ASP A 305 -1.58 -1.56 -19.56
CA ASP A 305 -1.30 -1.87 -20.96
C ASP A 305 -1.75 -0.75 -21.91
N GLN A 306 -2.92 -0.12 -21.67
CA GLN A 306 -3.37 1.06 -22.42
C GLN A 306 -2.40 2.25 -22.26
N TYR A 307 -1.91 2.52 -21.05
CA TYR A 307 -0.97 3.60 -20.78
C TYR A 307 0.40 3.35 -21.43
N VAL A 308 0.89 2.11 -21.38
CA VAL A 308 2.14 1.71 -22.05
C VAL A 308 2.01 1.89 -23.57
N ARG A 309 0.91 1.43 -24.18
CA ARG A 309 0.65 1.66 -25.61
C ARG A 309 0.61 3.12 -25.99
N SER A 310 -0.08 3.92 -25.18
CA SER A 310 -0.16 5.37 -25.38
C SER A 310 1.23 6.02 -25.33
N ALA A 311 2.07 5.62 -24.38
CA ALA A 311 3.45 6.10 -24.26
C ALA A 311 4.28 5.76 -25.51
N PHE A 312 4.06 4.60 -26.13
CA PHE A 312 4.70 4.20 -27.39
C PHE A 312 4.04 4.79 -28.66
N GLY A 313 2.97 5.58 -28.53
CA GLY A 313 2.22 6.10 -29.68
C GLY A 313 1.47 5.03 -30.47
N LEU A 314 1.15 3.91 -29.85
CA LEU A 314 0.43 2.80 -30.47
C LEU A 314 -1.09 3.03 -30.43
N GLN A 315 -1.80 2.38 -31.34
CA GLN A 315 -3.26 2.39 -31.33
C GLN A 315 -3.80 1.62 -30.12
N GLU A 316 -4.99 1.97 -29.64
CA GLU A 316 -5.60 1.43 -28.41
C GLU A 316 -5.68 -0.11 -28.36
N LYS A 317 -5.84 -0.76 -29.52
CA LYS A 317 -5.94 -2.22 -29.65
C LYS A 317 -4.72 -2.87 -30.29
N ALA A 318 -3.63 -2.12 -30.46
CA ALA A 318 -2.39 -2.69 -30.96
C ALA A 318 -1.82 -3.67 -29.92
N GLU A 319 -1.03 -4.63 -30.38
CA GLU A 319 -0.24 -5.47 -29.49
C GLU A 319 0.86 -4.62 -28.84
N THR A 320 1.01 -4.74 -27.53
CA THR A 320 2.07 -4.04 -26.80
C THR A 320 3.39 -4.76 -27.03
N PRO A 321 4.41 -4.10 -27.63
CA PRO A 321 5.69 -4.74 -27.89
C PRO A 321 6.41 -5.05 -26.57
N PRO A 322 7.39 -5.97 -26.58
CA PRO A 322 8.21 -6.20 -25.41
C PRO A 322 8.92 -4.92 -24.95
N TYR A 323 8.94 -4.71 -23.63
CA TYR A 323 9.57 -3.54 -23.02
C TYR A 323 10.22 -3.85 -21.66
N ILE A 324 11.15 -2.98 -21.25
CA ILE A 324 11.73 -2.93 -19.91
C ILE A 324 11.01 -1.83 -19.12
N GLY A 325 10.46 -2.16 -17.96
CA GLY A 325 9.91 -1.18 -17.02
C GLY A 325 10.96 -0.76 -16.00
N ILE A 326 11.13 0.53 -15.77
CA ILE A 326 12.02 1.08 -14.75
C ILE A 326 11.19 1.92 -13.80
N HIS A 327 11.43 1.73 -12.51
CA HIS A 327 10.92 2.61 -11.48
C HIS A 327 12.08 3.22 -10.70
N ILE A 328 12.10 4.54 -10.60
CA ILE A 328 13.09 5.29 -9.81
C ILE A 328 12.34 6.14 -8.81
N ARG A 329 12.58 5.90 -7.52
CA ARG A 329 12.10 6.78 -6.46
C ARG A 329 13.17 7.83 -6.18
N HIS A 330 12.96 9.04 -6.70
CA HIS A 330 13.95 10.13 -6.66
C HIS A 330 13.43 11.37 -5.93
N GLY A 331 12.14 11.66 -6.03
CA GLY A 331 11.52 12.90 -5.56
C GLY A 331 11.48 13.02 -4.05
N ASP A 332 10.60 12.24 -3.40
CA ASP A 332 10.39 12.33 -1.95
C ASP A 332 11.54 11.76 -1.12
N PHE A 333 12.36 10.92 -1.75
CA PHE A 333 13.51 10.25 -1.13
C PHE A 333 14.75 11.13 -0.97
N ALA A 334 14.80 12.30 -1.59
CA ALA A 334 15.92 13.23 -1.44
C ALA A 334 16.21 13.59 0.04
N ASN A 335 15.18 13.56 0.90
CA ASN A 335 15.33 13.82 2.33
C ASN A 335 16.17 12.74 3.06
N TRP A 336 16.25 11.52 2.51
CA TRP A 336 17.05 10.42 3.06
C TRP A 336 18.54 10.53 2.71
N CYS A 337 18.91 11.41 1.77
CA CYS A 337 20.31 11.67 1.44
C CYS A 337 21.07 12.37 2.59
N GLY A 338 20.35 12.98 3.54
CA GLY A 338 20.92 13.63 4.71
C GLY A 338 21.84 14.79 4.32
N THR A 339 23.15 14.58 4.44
CA THR A 339 24.18 15.59 4.08
C THR A 339 24.83 15.33 2.72
N VAL A 340 24.52 14.19 2.09
CA VAL A 340 25.03 13.85 0.76
C VAL A 340 24.22 14.64 -0.28
N PRO A 341 24.86 15.32 -1.25
CA PRO A 341 24.15 15.96 -2.35
C PRO A 341 23.27 14.97 -3.11
N VAL A 342 22.11 15.40 -3.59
CA VAL A 342 21.12 14.55 -4.28
C VAL A 342 21.76 13.85 -5.49
N GLU A 343 22.57 14.58 -6.24
CA GLU A 343 23.32 14.11 -7.39
C GLU A 343 24.39 13.03 -7.08
N GLU A 344 24.87 12.97 -5.83
CA GLU A 344 25.80 11.94 -5.36
C GLU A 344 25.08 10.80 -4.63
N CYS A 345 23.90 11.09 -4.10
CA CYS A 345 23.02 10.16 -3.43
C CYS A 345 22.40 9.19 -4.45
N PHE A 346 21.77 9.72 -5.50
CA PHE A 346 21.08 8.93 -6.52
C PHE A 346 21.99 8.54 -7.68
N ALA A 347 21.72 7.37 -8.26
CA ALA A 347 22.41 6.93 -9.46
C ALA A 347 22.06 7.85 -10.65
N PRO A 348 23.06 8.38 -11.40
CA PRO A 348 22.79 9.20 -12.57
C PRO A 348 22.20 8.36 -13.71
N ILE A 349 21.47 9.01 -14.64
CA ILE A 349 20.82 8.35 -15.79
C ILE A 349 21.81 7.50 -16.61
N SER A 350 23.08 7.93 -16.71
CA SER A 350 24.13 7.17 -17.40
C SER A 350 24.41 5.79 -16.77
N VAL A 351 24.35 5.67 -15.44
CA VAL A 351 24.51 4.40 -14.74
C VAL A 351 23.31 3.50 -14.97
N ILE A 352 22.10 4.07 -14.93
CA ILE A 352 20.85 3.34 -15.22
C ILE A 352 20.86 2.85 -16.66
N ALA A 353 21.30 3.69 -17.61
CA ALA A 353 21.36 3.34 -19.03
C ALA A 353 22.29 2.18 -19.31
N ARG A 354 23.47 2.15 -18.67
CA ARG A 354 24.37 0.99 -18.73
C ARG A 354 23.65 -0.29 -18.27
N ARG A 355 22.91 -0.24 -17.16
CA ARG A 355 22.18 -1.40 -16.63
C ARG A 355 21.04 -1.86 -17.53
N VAL A 356 20.35 -0.92 -18.19
CA VAL A 356 19.33 -1.25 -19.20
C VAL A 356 19.94 -2.05 -20.35
N GLU A 357 21.11 -1.66 -20.84
CA GLU A 357 21.80 -2.39 -21.91
C GLU A 357 22.26 -3.79 -21.46
N GLU A 358 22.77 -3.93 -20.23
CA GLU A 358 23.08 -5.24 -19.65
C GLU A 358 21.85 -6.16 -19.59
N VAL A 359 20.70 -5.61 -19.19
CA VAL A 359 19.42 -6.35 -19.12
C VAL A 359 18.90 -6.72 -20.51
N LYS A 360 19.00 -5.83 -21.50
CA LYS A 360 18.66 -6.14 -22.90
C LYS A 360 19.50 -7.30 -23.43
N LEU A 361 20.82 -7.27 -23.21
CA LEU A 361 21.73 -8.33 -23.63
C LEU A 361 21.37 -9.66 -22.95
N GLU A 362 21.11 -9.64 -21.65
CA GLU A 362 20.71 -10.83 -20.91
C GLU A 362 19.39 -11.43 -21.43
N ILE A 363 18.39 -10.60 -21.69
CA ILE A 363 17.09 -11.04 -22.25
C ILE A 363 17.30 -11.66 -23.63
N LEU A 364 18.11 -11.04 -24.49
CA LEU A 364 18.42 -11.55 -25.81
C LEU A 364 19.13 -12.90 -25.74
N GLU A 365 20.18 -13.02 -24.92
CA GLU A 365 20.96 -14.26 -24.79
C GLU A 365 20.12 -15.41 -24.22
N ARG A 366 19.30 -15.14 -23.20
CA ARG A 366 18.57 -16.18 -22.47
C ARG A 366 17.23 -16.55 -23.11
N ARG A 367 16.61 -15.63 -23.86
CA ARG A 367 15.25 -15.80 -24.39
C ARG A 367 15.14 -15.63 -25.90
N GLY A 368 16.17 -15.11 -26.55
CA GLY A 368 16.11 -14.74 -27.97
C GLY A 368 15.12 -13.61 -28.23
N ILE A 369 14.82 -12.77 -27.23
CA ILE A 369 13.90 -11.64 -27.37
C ILE A 369 14.71 -10.34 -27.43
N GLU A 370 14.55 -9.59 -28.50
CA GLU A 370 15.11 -8.25 -28.64
C GLU A 370 14.15 -7.22 -28.03
N VAL A 371 14.65 -6.36 -27.14
CA VAL A 371 13.83 -5.36 -26.44
C VAL A 371 14.32 -3.96 -26.77
N ASN A 372 13.49 -3.23 -27.52
CA ASN A 372 13.81 -1.88 -28.00
C ASN A 372 13.08 -0.77 -27.24
N HIS A 373 12.11 -1.11 -26.39
CA HIS A 373 11.29 -0.14 -25.67
C HIS A 373 11.61 -0.15 -24.17
N VAL A 374 11.66 1.04 -23.59
CA VAL A 374 11.92 1.24 -22.16
C VAL A 374 10.93 2.26 -21.62
N ILE A 375 10.20 1.89 -20.58
CA ILE A 375 9.30 2.77 -19.84
C ILE A 375 10.02 3.20 -18.55
N MET A 376 10.07 4.51 -18.30
CA MET A 376 10.54 5.10 -17.05
C MET A 376 9.36 5.63 -16.25
N THR A 377 9.26 5.22 -14.99
CA THR A 377 8.33 5.77 -14.01
C THR A 377 9.12 6.33 -12.84
N SER A 378 8.72 7.49 -12.34
CA SER A 378 9.39 8.16 -11.22
C SER A 378 8.45 9.17 -10.57
N ASP A 379 8.68 9.47 -9.30
CA ASP A 379 8.06 10.58 -8.59
C ASP A 379 8.80 11.92 -8.80
N GLU A 380 9.86 11.92 -9.60
CA GLU A 380 10.62 13.12 -10.00
C GLU A 380 9.76 14.11 -10.82
N ARG A 381 9.91 15.40 -10.52
CA ARG A 381 9.26 16.53 -11.18
C ARG A 381 10.23 17.42 -11.95
N ASN A 382 11.53 17.22 -11.82
CA ASN A 382 12.56 17.99 -12.51
C ASN A 382 12.52 17.72 -14.02
N ALA A 383 12.21 18.75 -14.80
CA ALA A 383 12.13 18.67 -16.25
C ALA A 383 13.47 18.26 -16.90
N THR A 384 14.61 18.74 -16.39
CA THR A 384 15.93 18.41 -16.99
C THR A 384 16.28 16.94 -16.78
N TRP A 385 15.85 16.35 -15.66
CA TRP A 385 16.00 14.91 -15.43
C TRP A 385 15.17 14.09 -16.43
N TRP A 386 13.94 14.51 -16.71
CA TRP A 386 13.09 13.87 -17.73
C TRP A 386 13.59 14.11 -19.17
N GLU A 387 14.26 15.23 -19.44
CA GLU A 387 14.97 15.46 -20.71
C GLU A 387 16.12 14.45 -20.88
N GLU A 388 16.89 14.14 -19.83
CA GLU A 388 17.93 13.12 -19.87
C GLU A 388 17.36 11.71 -20.12
N VAL A 389 16.25 11.37 -19.48
CA VAL A 389 15.50 10.11 -19.73
C VAL A 389 15.07 10.04 -21.19
N THR A 390 14.48 11.12 -21.72
CA THR A 390 14.02 11.19 -23.12
C THR A 390 15.21 11.11 -24.09
N ALA A 391 16.36 11.67 -23.74
CA ALA A 391 17.58 11.59 -24.54
C ALA A 391 18.13 10.16 -24.65
N GLN A 392 17.78 9.25 -23.74
CA GLN A 392 18.06 7.80 -23.87
C GLN A 392 17.09 7.08 -24.84
N GLY A 393 16.08 7.78 -25.36
CA GLY A 393 15.00 7.19 -26.15
C GLY A 393 13.97 6.42 -25.31
N TRP A 394 13.91 6.69 -24.00
CA TRP A 394 12.95 6.05 -23.10
C TRP A 394 11.69 6.88 -22.98
N PHE A 395 10.59 6.24 -22.59
CA PHE A 395 9.26 6.83 -22.55
C PHE A 395 8.77 7.00 -21.11
N GLY A 396 8.23 8.17 -20.79
CA GLY A 396 7.47 8.39 -19.57
C GLY A 396 5.98 8.08 -19.76
N ILE A 397 5.29 7.73 -18.69
CA ILE A 397 3.83 7.59 -18.69
C ILE A 397 3.18 8.93 -18.35
N ASP A 398 2.28 9.41 -19.22
CA ASP A 398 1.52 10.65 -18.96
C ASP A 398 0.35 10.40 -18.01
N HIS A 399 0.49 10.82 -16.76
CA HIS A 399 -0.54 10.73 -15.73
C HIS A 399 -1.40 12.01 -15.57
N SER A 400 -1.28 12.99 -16.47
CA SER A 400 -1.92 14.31 -16.34
C SER A 400 -3.45 14.26 -16.15
N LYS A 401 -4.10 13.22 -16.70
CA LYS A 401 -5.56 13.01 -16.61
C LYS A 401 -5.97 11.79 -15.80
N THR A 402 -5.01 10.99 -15.31
CA THR A 402 -5.32 9.70 -14.65
C THR A 402 -6.21 9.88 -13.43
N VAL A 403 -5.93 10.88 -12.60
CA VAL A 403 -6.68 11.12 -11.36
C VAL A 403 -8.13 11.53 -11.67
N GLU A 404 -8.34 12.36 -12.70
CA GLU A 404 -9.67 12.80 -13.12
C GLU A 404 -10.50 11.63 -13.68
N LEU A 405 -9.86 10.76 -14.47
CA LEU A 405 -10.54 9.66 -15.16
C LEU A 405 -10.79 8.44 -14.26
N TYR A 406 -9.84 8.12 -13.38
CA TYR A 406 -9.80 6.84 -12.69
C TYR A 406 -9.59 6.96 -11.17
N GLY A 407 -9.47 8.18 -10.64
CA GLY A 407 -9.21 8.41 -9.21
C GLY A 407 -7.73 8.32 -8.81
N ALA A 408 -7.43 8.83 -7.62
CA ALA A 408 -6.05 9.02 -7.15
C ALA A 408 -5.26 7.71 -6.96
N TRP A 409 -5.92 6.62 -6.57
CA TRP A 409 -5.29 5.30 -6.42
C TRP A 409 -4.76 4.74 -7.75
N SER A 410 -5.42 5.09 -8.86
CA SER A 410 -5.11 4.52 -10.16
C SER A 410 -3.73 4.88 -10.67
N VAL A 411 -3.16 6.04 -10.29
CA VAL A 411 -1.79 6.41 -10.68
C VAL A 411 -0.78 5.36 -10.19
N TYR A 412 -0.86 5.01 -8.90
CA TYR A 412 0.06 4.06 -8.27
C TYR A 412 -0.17 2.64 -8.78
N SER A 413 -1.44 2.24 -8.92
CA SER A 413 -1.78 0.93 -9.45
C SER A 413 -1.34 0.75 -10.90
N ILE A 414 -1.46 1.79 -11.74
CA ILE A 414 -0.97 1.76 -13.13
C ILE A 414 0.54 1.69 -13.16
N VAL A 415 1.26 2.49 -12.37
CA VAL A 415 2.74 2.43 -12.31
C VAL A 415 3.20 1.04 -11.86
N GLY A 416 2.56 0.48 -10.83
CA GLY A 416 2.81 -0.88 -10.36
C GLY A 416 2.56 -1.92 -11.44
N ALA A 417 1.37 -1.92 -12.03
CA ALA A 417 0.98 -2.88 -13.07
C ALA A 417 1.78 -2.72 -14.38
N SER A 418 2.16 -1.50 -14.77
CA SER A 418 3.00 -1.27 -15.95
C SER A 418 4.43 -1.75 -15.74
N SER A 419 4.90 -1.74 -14.50
CA SER A 419 6.21 -2.28 -14.14
C SER A 419 6.18 -3.80 -13.95
N SER A 420 4.99 -4.39 -13.87
CA SER A 420 4.76 -5.81 -13.61
C SER A 420 4.75 -6.63 -14.90
N ALA A 421 5.60 -7.65 -14.99
CA ALA A 421 5.53 -8.62 -16.09
C ALA A 421 4.26 -9.47 -15.99
N ASN A 422 3.37 -9.41 -16.98
CA ASN A 422 2.23 -10.33 -17.09
C ASN A 422 2.43 -11.35 -18.23
N PRO A 423 3.01 -12.52 -17.96
CA PRO A 423 3.18 -13.56 -18.99
C PRO A 423 1.86 -14.18 -19.47
N GLU A 424 0.72 -13.99 -18.78
CA GLU A 424 -0.55 -14.64 -19.12
C GLU A 424 -1.47 -13.80 -20.01
N ALA A 425 -1.31 -12.47 -20.02
CA ALA A 425 -2.04 -11.58 -20.93
C ALA A 425 -1.48 -11.55 -22.36
N GLY A 426 -0.45 -12.35 -22.66
CA GLY A 426 0.22 -12.35 -23.96
C GLY A 426 1.11 -11.12 -24.21
N THR A 427 1.22 -10.19 -23.26
CA THR A 427 2.06 -8.98 -23.34
C THR A 427 3.33 -9.14 -22.48
N PRO A 428 4.51 -9.31 -23.10
CA PRO A 428 5.74 -9.55 -22.36
C PRO A 428 6.36 -8.22 -21.88
N SER A 429 6.00 -7.79 -20.66
CA SER A 429 6.97 -7.06 -19.84
C SER A 429 8.02 -8.07 -19.36
N LEU A 430 9.31 -7.80 -19.63
CA LEU A 430 10.36 -8.84 -19.55
C LEU A 430 11.23 -8.75 -18.30
N SER A 431 11.32 -7.55 -17.71
CA SER A 431 12.13 -7.27 -16.52
C SER A 431 11.74 -5.91 -15.93
N MET A 432 11.72 -5.83 -14.60
CA MET A 432 11.67 -4.57 -13.87
C MET A 432 13.04 -4.26 -13.26
N LEU A 433 13.49 -3.02 -13.42
CA LEU A 433 14.66 -2.46 -12.73
C LEU A 433 14.15 -1.48 -11.68
N SER A 434 14.41 -1.75 -10.41
CA SER A 434 14.13 -0.83 -9.31
C SER A 434 15.47 -0.45 -8.65
N PHE A 435 15.73 0.85 -8.54
CA PHE A 435 16.90 1.40 -7.87
C PHE A 435 16.43 2.09 -6.59
N ASN A 436 16.82 1.58 -5.42
CA ASN A 436 16.58 2.22 -4.14
C ASN A 436 17.90 2.40 -3.39
N LEU A 437 18.03 3.52 -2.69
CA LEU A 437 19.00 3.70 -1.62
C LEU A 437 18.41 3.17 -0.31
N GLU A 438 19.31 2.77 0.59
CA GLU A 438 19.08 2.15 1.89
C GLU A 438 17.72 2.47 2.57
N GLU A 439 17.11 1.42 3.12
CA GLU A 439 15.99 1.43 4.08
C GLU A 439 14.54 1.53 3.57
N SER A 440 14.26 1.47 2.26
CA SER A 440 12.88 1.22 1.83
C SER A 440 12.77 0.30 0.62
N ALA A 441 12.12 -0.84 0.85
CA ALA A 441 11.58 -1.66 -0.23
C ALA A 441 10.50 -0.83 -0.95
N SER A 442 10.87 -0.15 -2.03
CA SER A 442 9.91 0.49 -2.94
C SER A 442 9.89 -0.25 -4.26
N LEU A 443 8.73 -0.85 -4.58
CA LEU A 443 8.42 -1.58 -5.82
C LEU A 443 9.53 -2.55 -6.30
N VAL A 444 9.80 -3.58 -5.50
CA VAL A 444 10.43 -4.85 -5.94
C VAL A 444 9.34 -5.92 -5.99
N LEU A 445 8.17 -5.53 -6.49
CA LEU A 445 7.00 -6.38 -6.54
C LEU A 445 6.57 -6.49 -7.99
N ILE A 446 6.81 -7.70 -8.52
CA ILE A 446 6.29 -8.29 -9.76
C ILE A 446 7.26 -8.28 -10.94
N ALA A 447 8.06 -9.35 -11.01
CA ALA A 447 8.35 -10.11 -12.23
C ALA A 447 9.37 -11.20 -11.90
N ARG A 448 9.03 -12.26 -11.14
CA ARG A 448 9.91 -13.43 -10.96
C ARG A 448 9.48 -14.72 -11.65
N ARG A 449 8.30 -14.75 -12.30
CA ARG A 449 8.03 -15.72 -13.38
C ARG A 449 8.88 -15.47 -14.63
N CYS A 450 9.50 -14.29 -14.71
CA CYS A 450 10.77 -14.09 -15.41
C CYS A 450 11.88 -14.11 -14.36
N ARG A 451 12.83 -15.06 -14.38
CA ARG A 451 13.87 -15.23 -13.34
C ARG A 451 14.73 -13.99 -12.95
N TYR A 452 14.50 -12.79 -13.48
CA TYR A 452 15.46 -11.68 -13.42
C TYR A 452 14.74 -10.36 -13.13
N LEU A 453 14.81 -9.95 -11.86
CA LEU A 453 14.61 -8.59 -11.39
C LEU A 453 15.96 -8.15 -10.83
N LEU A 454 16.61 -7.15 -11.45
CA LEU A 454 17.88 -6.62 -10.97
C LEU A 454 17.56 -5.41 -10.09
N VAL A 455 17.68 -5.58 -8.77
CA VAL A 455 17.79 -4.44 -7.84
C VAL A 455 19.26 -4.09 -7.80
N VAL A 456 19.64 -2.92 -8.29
CA VAL A 456 21.02 -2.45 -8.15
C VAL A 456 21.12 -1.67 -6.87
N GLU A 457 21.68 -2.34 -5.87
CA GLU A 457 22.10 -1.75 -4.62
C GLU A 457 23.32 -0.85 -4.88
N CYS A 458 23.16 0.46 -4.66
CA CYS A 458 24.27 1.41 -4.68
C CYS A 458 24.75 1.63 -3.25
N SER A 459 25.33 0.60 -2.63
CA SER A 459 26.05 0.77 -1.38
C SER A 459 27.50 1.17 -1.67
N ARG A 460 28.07 1.95 -0.76
CA ARG A 460 29.44 2.45 -0.85
C ARG A 460 30.44 1.28 -0.99
N GLY A 461 30.95 1.09 -2.19
CA GLY A 461 32.36 0.76 -2.40
C GLY A 461 32.84 -0.68 -2.15
N GLU A 462 32.00 -1.68 -1.94
CA GLU A 462 32.48 -3.08 -1.90
C GLU A 462 31.55 -4.04 -2.66
N MET A 463 32.04 -4.54 -3.81
CA MET A 463 31.43 -5.66 -4.54
C MET A 463 31.63 -6.95 -3.75
N VAL A 464 30.53 -7.62 -3.38
CA VAL A 464 30.53 -9.04 -3.01
C VAL A 464 29.60 -9.77 -3.99
N TRP A 465 30.12 -10.85 -4.57
CA TRP A 465 29.59 -11.60 -5.72
C TRP A 465 28.36 -12.44 -5.40
#